data_AF-A0A0G0TB47-F1
#
_entry.id   AF-A0A0G0TB47-F1
#
_cell.length_a   1.000
_cell.length_b   1.000
_cell.length_c   1.000
_cell.angle_alpha   90.00
_cell.angle_beta   90.00
_cell.angle_gamma   90.00
#
_symmetry.space_group_name_H-M   'P 1'
#
loop_
_entity.id
_entity.type
_entity.pdbx_description
1 polymer ?
#
loop_
_entity_poly.entity_id
_entity_poly.type
_entity_poly.pdbx_seq_one_letter_code
_entity_poly.pdbx_strand_id
1 'polypeptide(L)'
;MKKFFHNNWSLILIFTLSVLVVWPILMPGYFSHHDNLQAMRIFEMRRCFADFQIPCRWVPDMGFGNGYPLFNFYGPLSYYLGAVASFLLGYIWSAKLLFFLPLVFGGLGMYFLGKELFNRKIAHGSQPPRLSYPAGLT
;
A
#
# COMPACT_ATOMS: atom_id res chain seq x y z
N MET A 1 29.43 -13.25 1.15
CA MET A 1 28.06 -13.43 1.68
C MET A 1 27.83 -12.78 3.05
N LYS A 2 28.62 -13.05 4.10
CA LYS A 2 28.42 -12.46 5.45
C LYS A 2 28.27 -10.93 5.49
N LYS A 3 29.05 -10.19 4.69
CA LYS A 3 29.00 -8.70 4.63
C LYS A 3 27.68 -8.15 4.08
N PHE A 4 27.04 -8.86 3.16
CA PHE A 4 25.73 -8.49 2.59
C PHE A 4 24.60 -8.64 3.63
N PHE A 5 24.60 -9.77 4.35
CA PHE A 5 23.63 -10.03 5.41
C PHE A 5 23.71 -9.03 6.56
N HIS A 6 24.92 -8.59 6.92
CA HIS A 6 25.09 -7.61 7.99
C HIS A 6 24.57 -6.22 7.59
N ASN A 7 24.79 -5.80 6.34
CA ASN A 7 24.37 -4.48 5.86
C ASN A 7 22.85 -4.39 5.58
N ASN A 8 22.22 -5.51 5.21
CA ASN A 8 20.82 -5.55 4.78
C ASN A 8 19.90 -6.32 5.75
N TRP A 9 20.37 -6.58 6.98
CA TRP A 9 19.65 -7.41 7.95
C TRP A 9 18.23 -6.89 8.22
N SER A 10 18.05 -5.56 8.30
CA SER A 10 16.76 -4.94 8.57
C SER A 10 15.76 -5.19 7.44
N LEU A 11 16.21 -5.19 6.18
CA LEU A 11 15.37 -5.49 5.03
C LEU A 11 14.95 -6.96 4.99
N ILE A 12 15.86 -7.87 5.34
CA ILE A 12 15.58 -9.30 5.45
C ILE A 12 14.55 -9.56 6.56
N LEU A 13 14.68 -8.86 7.69
CA LEU A 13 13.73 -8.95 8.80
C LEU A 13 12.34 -8.46 8.36
N ILE A 14 12.26 -7.29 7.73
CA ILE A 14 10.99 -6.74 7.22
C ILE A 14 10.33 -7.71 6.24
N PHE A 15 11.11 -8.24 5.29
CA PHE A 15 10.59 -9.20 4.31
C PHE A 15 10.07 -10.47 5.00
N THR A 16 10.82 -11.02 5.96
CA THR A 16 10.43 -12.22 6.71
C THR A 16 9.13 -11.99 7.48
N LEU A 17 9.01 -10.85 8.16
CA LEU A 17 7.79 -10.48 8.91
C LEU A 17 6.60 -10.26 7.98
N SER A 18 6.80 -9.59 6.83
CA SER A 18 5.74 -9.42 5.83
C SER A 18 5.25 -10.77 5.30
N VAL A 19 6.14 -11.74 5.03
CA VAL A 19 5.76 -13.08 4.59
C VAL A 19 4.91 -13.79 5.66
N LEU A 20 5.30 -13.70 6.93
CA LEU A 20 4.56 -14.30 8.04
C LEU A 20 3.15 -13.71 8.18
N VAL A 21 3.00 -12.42 7.97
CA VAL A 21 1.69 -11.73 8.02
C VAL A 21 0.80 -12.08 6.82
N VAL A 22 1.40 -12.27 5.65
CA VAL A 22 0.67 -12.49 4.38
C VAL A 22 0.23 -13.94 4.19
N TRP A 23 0.86 -14.90 4.87
CA TRP A 23 0.54 -16.32 4.78
C TRP A 23 -0.97 -16.65 4.72
N PRO A 24 -1.87 -16.05 5.54
CA PRO A 24 -3.29 -16.39 5.54
C PRO A 24 -3.99 -16.03 4.21
N ILE A 25 -3.49 -15.05 3.48
CA ILE A 25 -4.04 -14.61 2.17
C ILE A 25 -3.85 -15.71 1.12
N LEU A 26 -2.79 -16.52 1.25
CA LEU A 26 -2.47 -17.60 0.32
C LEU A 26 -3.34 -18.85 0.52
N MET A 27 -4.07 -18.94 1.64
CA MET A 27 -4.95 -20.07 1.90
C MET A 27 -6.12 -20.11 0.88
N PRO A 28 -6.61 -21.29 0.49
CA PRO A 28 -7.76 -21.42 -0.40
C PRO A 28 -9.00 -20.69 0.14
N GLY A 29 -9.83 -20.17 -0.77
CA GLY A 29 -11.04 -19.43 -0.42
C GLY A 29 -10.79 -17.95 -0.13
N TYR A 30 -11.81 -17.30 0.45
CA TYR A 30 -11.76 -15.89 0.83
C TYR A 30 -11.45 -15.76 2.33
N PHE A 31 -10.56 -14.83 2.71
CA PHE A 31 -10.17 -14.68 4.10
C PHE A 31 -11.22 -13.91 4.89
N SER A 32 -11.40 -14.26 6.17
CA SER A 32 -12.38 -13.60 7.04
C SER A 32 -11.94 -12.20 7.45
N HIS A 33 -12.81 -11.23 7.27
CA HIS A 33 -12.66 -9.85 7.75
C HIS A 33 -14.04 -9.20 7.91
N HIS A 34 -14.10 -8.03 8.56
CA HIS A 34 -15.36 -7.35 8.85
C HIS A 34 -16.15 -6.90 7.60
N ASP A 35 -15.46 -6.55 6.51
CA ASP A 35 -16.09 -6.06 5.28
C ASP A 35 -15.80 -6.95 4.09
N ASN A 36 -16.62 -7.99 3.91
CA ASN A 36 -16.47 -8.95 2.81
C ASN A 36 -16.94 -8.42 1.43
N LEU A 37 -17.20 -7.11 1.29
CA LEU A 37 -17.71 -6.52 0.04
C LEU A 37 -16.64 -6.27 -1.02
N GLN A 38 -15.35 -6.48 -0.72
CA GLN A 38 -14.26 -6.08 -1.64
C GLN A 38 -14.35 -6.75 -3.01
N ALA A 39 -14.68 -8.04 -3.06
CA ALA A 39 -14.86 -8.76 -4.33
C ALA A 39 -15.99 -8.17 -5.17
N MET A 40 -17.12 -7.80 -4.54
CA MET A 40 -18.24 -7.15 -5.21
C MET A 40 -17.88 -5.75 -5.71
N ARG A 41 -17.13 -4.98 -4.93
CA ARG A 41 -16.66 -3.65 -5.35
C ARG A 41 -15.70 -3.74 -6.56
N ILE A 42 -14.85 -4.76 -6.60
CA ILE A 42 -13.98 -5.01 -7.76
C ILE A 42 -14.80 -5.42 -8.98
N PHE A 43 -15.83 -6.26 -8.79
CA PHE A 43 -16.77 -6.63 -9.86
C PHE A 43 -17.42 -5.38 -10.48
N GLU A 44 -17.92 -4.47 -9.65
CA GLU A 44 -18.54 -3.22 -10.11
C GLU A 44 -17.55 -2.29 -10.81
N MET A 45 -16.34 -2.16 -10.28
CA MET A 45 -15.30 -1.36 -10.93
C MET A 45 -14.90 -1.94 -12.30
N ARG A 46 -14.82 -3.28 -12.42
CA ARG A 46 -14.58 -3.96 -13.70
C ARG A 46 -15.71 -3.69 -14.68
N ARG A 47 -16.96 -3.66 -14.22
CA ARG A 47 -18.13 -3.35 -15.05
C ARG A 47 -18.07 -1.92 -15.56
N CYS A 48 -17.78 -0.94 -14.69
CA CYS A 48 -17.49 0.43 -15.11
C CYS A 48 -16.39 0.51 -16.17
N PHE A 49 -15.32 -0.28 -16.06
CA PHE A 49 -14.25 -0.33 -17.07
C PHE A 49 -14.74 -0.89 -18.41
N ALA A 50 -15.54 -1.96 -18.37
CA ALA A 50 -16.15 -2.54 -19.57
C ALA A 50 -17.14 -1.57 -20.25
N ASP A 51 -17.83 -0.75 -19.46
CA ASP A 51 -18.77 0.27 -19.92
C ASP A 51 -18.08 1.60 -20.26
N PHE A 52 -16.74 1.65 -20.26
CA PHE A 52 -15.92 2.84 -20.49
C PHE A 52 -16.24 4.03 -19.56
N GLN A 53 -16.78 3.78 -18.38
CA GLN A 53 -17.05 4.77 -17.34
C GLN A 53 -15.80 5.03 -16.48
N ILE A 54 -14.92 5.91 -16.97
CA ILE A 54 -13.70 6.33 -16.26
C ILE A 54 -13.74 7.86 -16.08
N PRO A 55 -13.86 8.39 -14.84
CA PRO A 55 -13.94 7.67 -13.58
C PRO A 55 -15.29 6.98 -13.35
N CYS A 56 -15.28 5.83 -12.67
CA CYS A 56 -16.50 5.11 -12.31
C CYS A 56 -17.27 5.93 -11.27
N ARG A 57 -18.50 6.36 -11.61
CA ARG A 57 -19.32 7.23 -10.75
C ARG A 57 -20.57 6.54 -10.22
N TRP A 58 -21.10 5.56 -10.95
CA TRP A 58 -22.36 4.91 -10.63
C TRP A 58 -22.22 3.41 -10.81
N VAL A 59 -22.48 2.63 -9.76
CA VAL A 59 -22.47 1.17 -9.81
C VAL A 59 -23.90 0.64 -9.80
N PRO A 60 -24.32 -0.25 -10.70
CA PRO A 60 -25.73 -0.67 -10.82
C PRO A 60 -26.21 -1.63 -9.71
N ASP A 61 -25.37 -2.54 -9.23
CA ASP A 61 -25.85 -3.74 -8.52
C ASP A 61 -25.79 -3.59 -6.98
N MET A 62 -25.13 -2.56 -6.43
CA MET A 62 -25.00 -2.33 -4.98
C MET A 62 -26.10 -1.43 -4.36
N GLY A 63 -27.20 -1.16 -5.08
CA GLY A 63 -28.28 -0.26 -4.65
C GLY A 63 -29.69 -0.86 -4.68
N PHE A 64 -29.83 -2.18 -4.50
CA PHE A 64 -31.11 -2.90 -4.65
C PHE A 64 -31.80 -2.62 -6.01
N GLY A 65 -31.01 -2.55 -7.09
CA GLY A 65 -31.50 -2.23 -8.43
C GLY A 65 -31.59 -0.74 -8.77
N ASN A 66 -31.44 0.16 -7.79
CA ASN A 66 -31.38 1.60 -8.06
C ASN A 66 -29.96 2.09 -8.41
N GLY A 67 -28.95 1.26 -8.17
CA GLY A 67 -27.54 1.66 -8.25
C GLY A 67 -27.07 2.52 -7.07
N TYR A 68 -25.77 2.80 -7.03
CA TYR A 68 -25.12 3.46 -5.90
C TYR A 68 -23.89 4.29 -6.36
N PRO A 69 -23.69 5.52 -5.86
CA PRO A 69 -22.55 6.36 -6.23
C PRO A 69 -21.25 6.00 -5.47
N LEU A 70 -20.90 4.71 -5.38
CA LEU A 70 -19.87 4.16 -4.50
C LEU A 70 -18.52 4.90 -4.57
N PHE A 71 -17.95 5.01 -5.77
CA PHE A 71 -16.58 5.47 -5.98
C PHE A 71 -16.44 7.00 -6.02
N ASN A 72 -17.53 7.74 -5.79
CA ASN A 72 -17.44 9.16 -5.47
C ASN A 72 -17.01 9.39 -4.01
N PHE A 73 -17.30 8.43 -3.12
CA PHE A 73 -17.03 8.54 -1.69
C PHE A 73 -15.94 7.58 -1.19
N TYR A 74 -15.66 6.51 -1.95
CA TYR A 74 -14.59 5.56 -1.65
C TYR A 74 -13.36 5.82 -2.52
N GLY A 75 -12.16 5.62 -1.95
CA GLY A 75 -10.89 5.75 -2.67
C GLY A 75 -10.83 4.81 -3.89
N PRO A 76 -10.91 5.31 -5.14
CA PRO A 76 -11.11 4.47 -6.31
C PRO A 76 -9.82 3.78 -6.79
N LEU A 77 -8.65 4.30 -6.41
CA LEU A 77 -7.35 3.82 -6.88
C LEU A 77 -7.15 2.32 -6.64
N SER A 78 -7.46 1.85 -5.43
CA SER A 78 -7.35 0.43 -5.05
C SER A 78 -8.23 -0.43 -5.94
N TYR A 79 -9.44 0.04 -6.25
CA TYR A 79 -10.40 -0.70 -7.05
C TYR A 79 -10.09 -0.65 -8.54
N TYR A 80 -9.43 0.40 -9.04
CA TYR A 80 -8.88 0.39 -10.40
C TYR A 80 -7.82 -0.69 -10.58
N LEU A 81 -6.88 -0.79 -9.63
CA LEU A 81 -5.90 -1.90 -9.59
C LEU A 81 -6.62 -3.25 -9.53
N GLY A 82 -7.64 -3.36 -8.68
CA GLY A 82 -8.43 -4.58 -8.53
C GLY A 82 -9.18 -4.95 -9.82
N ALA A 83 -9.78 -3.98 -10.50
CA ALA A 83 -10.50 -4.20 -11.75
C ALA A 83 -9.55 -4.74 -12.83
N VAL A 84 -8.39 -4.10 -13.03
CA VAL A 84 -7.36 -4.57 -13.97
C VAL A 84 -6.89 -5.98 -13.61
N ALA A 85 -6.55 -6.22 -12.34
CA ALA A 85 -6.11 -7.54 -11.88
C ALA A 85 -7.20 -8.62 -12.04
N SER A 86 -8.47 -8.27 -11.93
CA SER A 86 -9.59 -9.21 -12.04
C SER A 86 -9.78 -9.79 -13.44
N PHE A 87 -9.29 -9.11 -14.49
CA PHE A 87 -9.28 -9.66 -15.85
C PHE A 87 -8.36 -10.87 -15.98
N LEU A 88 -7.28 -10.94 -15.17
CA LEU A 88 -6.26 -12.00 -15.23
C LEU A 88 -6.43 -13.04 -14.12
N LEU A 89 -6.75 -12.59 -12.91
CA LEU A 89 -6.72 -13.42 -11.69
C LEU A 89 -8.12 -13.83 -11.20
N GLY A 90 -9.17 -13.20 -11.73
CA GLY A 90 -10.52 -13.27 -11.16
C GLY A 90 -10.70 -12.42 -9.91
N TYR A 91 -11.94 -12.32 -9.42
CA TYR A 91 -12.32 -11.37 -8.36
C TYR A 91 -11.69 -11.70 -7.00
N ILE A 92 -11.65 -12.98 -6.63
CA ILE A 92 -11.14 -13.44 -5.33
C ILE A 92 -9.64 -13.14 -5.21
N TRP A 93 -8.84 -13.54 -6.20
CA TRP A 93 -7.40 -13.28 -6.20
C TRP A 93 -7.07 -11.80 -6.39
N SER A 94 -7.88 -11.08 -7.16
CA SER A 94 -7.74 -9.62 -7.26
C SER A 94 -7.96 -8.95 -5.89
N ALA A 95 -9.01 -9.31 -5.16
CA ALA A 95 -9.23 -8.82 -3.81
C ALA A 95 -8.05 -9.15 -2.88
N LYS A 96 -7.58 -10.41 -2.89
CA LYS A 96 -6.39 -10.82 -2.14
C LYS A 96 -5.15 -10.00 -2.47
N LEU A 97 -4.94 -9.69 -3.76
CA LEU A 97 -3.83 -8.86 -4.22
C LEU A 97 -3.90 -7.44 -3.63
N LEU A 98 -5.09 -6.86 -3.49
CA LEU A 98 -5.25 -5.53 -2.89
C LEU A 98 -4.86 -5.48 -1.40
N PHE A 99 -4.94 -6.59 -0.67
CA PHE A 99 -4.43 -6.69 0.70
C PHE A 99 -2.94 -7.06 0.75
N PHE A 100 -2.50 -7.92 -0.18
CA PHE A 100 -1.11 -8.34 -0.28
C PHE A 100 -0.16 -7.16 -0.48
N LEU A 101 -0.47 -6.27 -1.43
CA LEU A 101 0.38 -5.13 -1.78
C LEU A 101 0.73 -4.23 -0.57
N PRO A 102 -0.24 -3.65 0.17
CA PRO A 102 0.09 -2.79 1.31
C PRO A 102 0.77 -3.55 2.46
N LEU A 103 0.48 -4.83 2.68
CA LEU A 103 1.14 -5.62 3.72
C LEU A 103 2.62 -5.88 3.43
N VAL A 104 2.98 -6.03 2.15
CA VAL A 104 4.38 -6.23 1.75
C VAL A 104 5.11 -4.90 1.58
N PHE A 105 4.52 -3.97 0.82
CA PHE A 105 5.18 -2.70 0.47
C PHE A 105 5.09 -1.64 1.57
N GLY A 106 4.11 -1.71 2.47
CA GLY A 106 3.98 -0.78 3.59
C GLY A 106 5.17 -0.82 4.53
N GLY A 107 5.70 -2.01 4.83
CA GLY A 107 6.90 -2.18 5.65
C GLY A 107 8.15 -1.57 4.99
N LEU A 108 8.31 -1.76 3.68
CA LEU A 108 9.40 -1.15 2.91
C LEU A 108 9.30 0.38 2.87
N GLY A 109 8.09 0.91 2.64
CA GLY A 109 7.84 2.35 2.65
C GLY A 109 8.17 2.97 4.01
N MET A 110 7.76 2.33 5.10
CA MET A 110 8.06 2.80 6.46
C MET A 110 9.55 2.74 6.79
N TYR A 111 10.27 1.73 6.30
CA TYR A 111 11.72 1.64 6.45
C TYR A 111 12.45 2.79 5.77
N PHE A 112 12.11 3.10 4.51
CA PHE A 112 12.73 4.21 3.80
C PHE A 112 12.37 5.56 4.43
N LEU A 113 11.12 5.73 4.86
CA LEU A 113 10.69 6.93 5.58
C LEU A 113 11.48 7.11 6.88
N GLY A 114 11.62 6.04 7.68
CA GLY A 114 12.41 6.07 8.91
C GLY A 114 13.87 6.41 8.64
N LYS A 115 14.48 5.79 7.63
CA LYS A 115 15.87 6.08 7.25
C LYS A 115 16.06 7.57 6.91
N GLU A 116 15.15 8.16 6.15
CA GLU A 116 15.23 9.57 5.78
C GLU A 116 15.04 10.51 6.97
N LEU A 117 14.05 10.23 7.82
CA LEU A 117 13.75 11.07 8.99
C LEU A 117 14.85 11.01 10.06
N PHE A 118 15.45 9.84 10.31
CA PHE A 118 16.45 9.66 11.36
C PHE A 118 17.88 9.97 10.90
N ASN A 119 18.24 9.76 9.63
CA ASN A 119 19.55 10.20 9.13
C ASN A 119 19.68 11.73 9.14
N ARG A 120 18.61 12.47 8.83
CA ARG A 120 18.61 13.95 8.88
C ARG A 120 18.80 14.49 10.30
N LYS A 121 18.24 13.85 11.32
CA LYS A 121 18.40 14.25 12.73
C LYS A 121 19.84 14.10 13.21
N ILE A 122 20.55 13.07 12.78
CA ILE A 122 21.97 12.86 13.11
C ILE A 122 22.85 13.94 12.43
N ALA A 123 22.51 14.35 11.21
CA ALA A 123 23.25 15.39 10.50
C ALA A 123 23.05 16.80 11.10
N HIS A 124 21.86 17.12 11.60
CA HIS A 124 21.60 18.43 12.24
C HIS A 124 21.95 18.50 13.72
N GLY A 125 21.92 17.39 14.46
CA GLY A 125 22.33 17.33 15.87
C GLY A 125 23.84 17.31 16.12
N SER A 126 24.66 17.28 15.05
CA SER A 126 26.12 17.17 15.13
C SER A 126 26.86 18.44 14.71
N GLN A 127 26.17 19.51 14.31
CA GLN A 127 26.80 20.82 14.14
C GLN A 127 26.83 21.55 15.49
N PRO A 128 27.99 21.66 16.17
CA PRO A 128 28.11 22.62 17.25
C PRO A 128 27.80 24.02 16.69
N PRO A 129 27.20 24.93 17.49
CA PRO A 129 27.00 26.30 17.06
C PRO A 129 28.36 26.85 16.62
N ARG A 130 28.47 27.29 15.36
CA ARG A 130 29.63 28.04 14.88
C ARG A 130 29.65 29.35 15.65
N LEU A 131 30.39 29.38 16.76
CA LEU A 131 30.81 30.61 17.40
C LEU A 131 31.69 31.36 16.40
N SER A 132 31.06 32.22 15.61
CA SER A 132 31.74 33.25 14.83
C SER A 132 32.30 34.27 15.82
N TYR A 133 33.51 34.01 16.32
CA TYR A 133 34.29 35.07 16.96
C TYR A 133 34.67 36.08 15.86
N PRO A 134 34.41 37.39 16.05
CA PRO A 134 34.90 38.38 15.11
C PRO A 134 36.44 38.34 15.12
N ALA A 135 37.01 38.05 13.97
CA ALA A 135 38.45 38.13 13.75
C ALA A 135 38.86 39.61 13.77
N GLY A 136 39.71 39.98 14.73
CA GLY A 136 40.53 41.19 14.64
C GLY A 136 40.02 42.41 15.38
N LEU A 137 40.43 42.55 16.63
CA LEU A 137 40.71 43.84 17.30
C LEU A 137 42.03 43.64 18.07
N THR A 138 43.14 43.80 17.35
CA THR A 138 44.49 44.07 17.86
C THR A 138 44.98 45.32 17.17
#